data_AF-A0A356QJW2-F1
#
_entry.id   AF-A0A356QJW2-F1
#
_cell.length_a   1.000
_cell.length_b   1.000
_cell.length_c   1.000
_cell.angle_alpha   90.00
_cell.angle_beta   90.00
_cell.angle_gamma   90.00
#
_symmetry.space_group_name_H-M   'P 1'
#
loop_
_entity.id
_entity.type
_entity.pdbx_description
1 polymer ?
#
loop_
_entity_poly.entity_id
_entity_poly.type
_entity_poly.pdbx_seq_one_letter_code
_entity_poly.pdbx_strand_id
1 'polypeptide(L)'
;SFAEAMYKLTGLVMAFAPFGVFGLIAHVSGQYGLEILLPLAKLIGVVYLASILHVLVIYSGFISLMGRLNPVRYLKGSLDAIVVAFSSASSAGTLPVSIRCAQKNLGVSEGVSGFVLPVGATINMDGT
;
A
#
# COMPACT_ATOMS: atom_id res chain seq x y z
N SER A 1 -11.97 5.79 25.47
CA SER A 1 -10.67 6.52 25.56
C SER A 1 -10.73 7.80 24.70
N PHE A 2 -9.91 8.84 24.96
CA PHE A 2 -9.86 10.05 24.12
C PHE A 2 -9.63 9.73 22.64
N ALA A 3 -8.77 8.75 22.34
CA ALA A 3 -8.53 8.28 20.97
C ALA A 3 -9.81 7.74 20.30
N GLU A 4 -10.66 7.03 21.04
CA GLU A 4 -11.92 6.49 20.54
C GLU A 4 -12.93 7.60 20.18
N ALA A 5 -12.94 8.68 20.96
CA ALA A 5 -13.75 9.86 20.65
C ALA A 5 -13.26 10.53 19.34
N MET A 6 -11.94 10.63 19.14
CA MET A 6 -11.36 11.15 17.90
C MET A 6 -11.65 10.25 16.69
N TYR A 7 -11.64 8.92 16.85
CA TYR A 7 -12.05 7.99 15.80
C TYR A 7 -13.52 8.17 15.42
N LYS A 8 -14.42 8.33 16.39
CA LYS A 8 -15.84 8.61 16.13
C LYS A 8 -16.05 9.94 15.42
N LEU A 9 -15.33 10.98 15.82
CA LEU A 9 -15.38 12.30 15.15
C LEU A 9 -14.90 12.20 13.70
N THR A 10 -13.78 11.52 13.46
CA THR A 10 -13.25 11.29 12.11
C THR A 10 -14.27 10.52 11.26
N GLY A 11 -14.95 9.52 11.84
CA GLY A 11 -16.03 8.79 11.18
C GLY A 11 -17.18 9.71 10.75
N LEU A 12 -17.56 10.67 11.59
CA LEU A 12 -18.57 11.67 11.23
C LEU A 12 -18.11 12.54 10.04
N VAL A 13 -16.88 13.05 10.08
CA VAL A 13 -16.31 13.85 8.99
C VAL A 13 -16.28 13.05 7.68
N MET A 14 -15.84 11.78 7.74
CA MET A 14 -15.80 10.89 6.59
C MET A 14 -17.20 10.60 6.03
N ALA A 15 -18.26 10.59 6.85
CA ALA A 15 -19.63 10.44 6.39
C ALA A 15 -20.13 11.66 5.58
N PHE A 16 -19.66 12.87 5.91
CA PHE A 16 -19.97 14.09 5.16
C PHE A 16 -19.00 14.37 4.01
N ALA A 17 -17.83 13.74 3.99
CA ALA A 17 -16.80 13.92 2.97
C ALA A 17 -17.31 13.76 1.52
N PRO A 18 -18.23 12.83 1.17
CA PRO A 18 -18.73 12.71 -0.20
C PRO A 18 -19.33 14.00 -0.77
N PHE A 19 -20.07 14.77 0.05
CA PHE A 19 -20.67 16.04 -0.37
C PHE A 19 -19.60 17.13 -0.57
N GLY A 20 -18.62 17.20 0.35
CA GLY A 20 -17.51 18.14 0.24
C GLY A 20 -16.62 17.86 -0.97
N VAL A 21 -16.24 16.59 -1.17
CA VAL A 21 -15.46 16.14 -2.33
C VAL A 21 -16.22 16.39 -3.63
N PHE A 22 -17.54 16.14 -3.67
CA PHE A 22 -18.35 16.46 -4.84
C PHE A 22 -18.30 17.95 -5.19
N GLY A 23 -18.48 18.84 -4.21
CA GLY A 23 -18.40 20.28 -4.43
C GLY A 23 -17.02 20.73 -4.93
N LEU A 24 -15.95 20.19 -4.34
CA LEU A 24 -14.56 20.47 -4.75
C LEU A 24 -14.30 20.00 -6.19
N ILE A 25 -14.68 18.76 -6.52
CA ILE A 25 -14.50 18.20 -7.88
C ILE A 25 -15.34 18.96 -8.89
N ALA A 26 -16.59 19.31 -8.57
CA ALA A 26 -17.45 20.10 -9.46
C ALA A 26 -16.83 21.48 -9.75
N HIS A 27 -16.30 22.16 -8.73
CA HIS A 27 -15.64 23.45 -8.89
C HIS A 27 -14.37 23.34 -9.76
N VAL A 28 -13.50 22.39 -9.42
CA VAL A 28 -12.24 22.16 -10.13
C VAL A 28 -12.49 21.75 -11.59
N SER A 29 -13.47 20.87 -11.83
CA SER A 29 -13.85 20.45 -13.18
C SER A 29 -14.49 21.59 -13.98
N GLY A 30 -15.22 22.49 -13.32
CA GLY A 30 -15.78 23.70 -13.95
C GLY A 30 -14.72 24.74 -14.32
N GLN A 31 -13.63 24.83 -13.56
CA GLN A 31 -12.53 25.77 -13.83
C GLN A 31 -11.53 25.23 -14.85
N TYR A 32 -11.13 23.97 -14.74
CA TYR A 32 -10.03 23.38 -15.54
C TYR A 32 -10.50 22.40 -16.62
N GLY A 33 -11.79 22.03 -16.65
CA GLY A 33 -12.34 21.15 -17.68
C GLY A 33 -11.59 19.83 -17.82
N LEU A 34 -11.41 19.38 -19.06
CA LEU A 34 -10.65 18.15 -19.37
C LEU A 34 -9.14 18.31 -19.25
N GLU A 35 -8.62 19.54 -19.14
CA GLU A 35 -7.18 19.79 -19.06
C GLU A 35 -6.59 19.23 -17.75
N ILE A 36 -7.41 19.06 -16.71
CA ILE A 36 -6.96 18.50 -15.43
C ILE A 36 -6.66 16.99 -15.49
N LEU A 37 -7.24 16.27 -16.46
CA LEU A 37 -7.02 14.83 -16.58
C LEU A 37 -5.54 14.51 -16.88
N LEU A 38 -4.86 15.38 -17.62
CA LEU A 38 -3.48 15.14 -18.04
C LEU A 38 -2.47 15.29 -16.89
N PRO A 39 -2.52 16.32 -16.04
CA PRO A 39 -1.77 16.37 -14.78
C PRO A 39 -2.08 15.20 -13.83
N LEU A 40 -3.35 14.81 -13.68
CA LEU A 40 -3.73 13.69 -12.80
C LEU A 40 -3.19 12.35 -13.33
N ALA A 41 -3.29 12.10 -14.64
CA ALA A 41 -2.72 10.90 -15.25
C ALA A 41 -1.20 10.86 -15.11
N LYS A 42 -0.52 12.00 -15.26
CA LYS A 42 0.93 12.11 -15.00
C LYS A 42 1.26 11.79 -13.55
N LEU A 43 0.49 12.32 -12.59
CA LEU A 43 0.68 12.03 -11.17
C LEU A 43 0.56 10.52 -10.90
N ILE A 44 -0.51 9.88 -11.38
CA ILE A 44 -0.71 8.43 -11.27
C ILE A 44 0.48 7.67 -11.87
N GLY A 45 0.89 8.02 -13.09
CA GLY A 45 2.02 7.38 -13.77
C GLY A 45 3.33 7.49 -13.00
N VAL A 46 3.64 8.68 -12.44
CA VAL A 46 4.85 8.90 -11.63
C VAL A 46 4.80 8.10 -10.33
N VAL A 47 3.66 8.04 -9.65
CA VAL A 47 3.50 7.24 -8.43
C VAL A 47 3.73 5.76 -8.70
N TYR A 48 3.12 5.20 -9.76
CA TYR A 48 3.36 3.80 -10.13
C TYR A 48 4.82 3.54 -10.50
N LEU A 49 5.44 4.45 -11.26
CA LEU A 49 6.85 4.33 -11.64
C LEU A 49 7.75 4.36 -10.40
N ALA A 50 7.52 5.30 -9.49
CA ALA A 50 8.27 5.43 -8.24
C ALA A 50 8.13 4.16 -7.37
N SER A 51 6.90 3.64 -7.22
CA SER A 51 6.64 2.40 -6.47
C SER A 51 7.32 1.18 -7.08
N ILE A 52 7.28 1.03 -8.42
CA ILE A 52 7.97 -0.05 -9.12
C ILE A 52 9.49 0.06 -8.93
N LEU A 53 10.05 1.26 -9.10
CA LEU A 53 11.48 1.50 -8.88
C LEU A 53 11.87 1.24 -7.42
N HIS A 54 11.03 1.61 -6.46
CA HIS A 54 11.28 1.35 -5.05
C HIS A 54 11.38 -0.17 -4.77
N VAL A 55 10.45 -0.96 -5.31
CA VAL A 55 10.51 -2.43 -5.16
C VAL A 55 11.73 -3.04 -5.87
N LEU A 56 12.03 -2.59 -7.09
CA LEU A 56 13.11 -3.16 -7.90
C LEU A 56 14.51 -2.71 -7.49
N VAL A 57 14.68 -1.51 -6.95
CA VAL A 57 15.98 -0.96 -6.59
C VAL A 57 16.21 -1.08 -5.09
N ILE A 58 15.28 -0.57 -4.28
CA ILE A 58 15.44 -0.53 -2.83
C ILE A 58 15.24 -1.93 -2.27
N TYR A 59 14.04 -2.51 -2.34
CA TYR A 59 13.79 -3.81 -1.71
C TYR A 59 14.64 -4.92 -2.31
N SER A 60 14.73 -5.02 -3.64
CA SER A 60 15.56 -6.05 -4.27
C SER A 60 17.06 -5.84 -3.98
N GLY A 61 17.51 -4.59 -3.87
CA GLY A 61 18.87 -4.24 -3.45
C GLY A 61 19.16 -4.66 -2.01
N PHE A 62 18.27 -4.36 -1.07
CA PHE A 62 18.37 -4.80 0.32
C PHE A 62 18.41 -6.33 0.44
N ILE A 63 17.52 -7.03 -0.28
CA ILE A 63 17.48 -8.50 -0.30
C ILE A 63 18.78 -9.09 -0.87
N SER A 64 19.32 -8.51 -1.93
CA SER A 64 20.55 -9.01 -2.57
C SER A 64 21.82 -8.69 -1.79
N LEU A 65 21.94 -7.48 -1.23
CA LEU A 65 23.17 -7.02 -0.57
C LEU A 65 23.24 -7.46 0.89
N MET A 66 22.17 -7.23 1.66
CA MET A 66 22.13 -7.56 3.08
C MET A 66 21.66 -9.00 3.31
N GLY A 67 20.58 -9.39 2.62
CA GLY A 67 20.05 -10.75 2.71
C GLY A 67 20.92 -11.80 2.02
N ARG A 68 21.75 -11.41 1.04
CA ARG A 68 22.47 -12.32 0.14
C ARG A 68 21.54 -13.36 -0.51
N LEU A 69 20.28 -12.98 -0.73
CA LEU A 69 19.24 -13.82 -1.32
C LEU A 69 18.96 -13.39 -2.76
N ASN A 70 18.41 -14.32 -3.54
CA ASN A 70 18.00 -14.03 -4.91
C ASN A 70 16.69 -13.21 -4.90
N PRO A 71 16.69 -11.95 -5.38
CA PRO A 71 15.51 -11.08 -5.36
C PRO A 71 14.37 -11.60 -6.24
N VAL A 72 14.68 -12.31 -7.34
CA VAL A 72 13.66 -12.91 -8.21
C VAL A 72 12.90 -14.01 -7.48
N ARG A 73 13.59 -14.81 -6.65
CA ARG A 73 12.95 -15.84 -5.83
C ARG A 73 12.05 -15.21 -4.76
N TYR A 74 12.49 -14.11 -4.14
CA TYR A 74 11.68 -13.35 -3.19
C TYR A 74 10.40 -12.82 -3.84
N LEU A 75 10.51 -12.11 -4.96
CA LEU A 75 9.37 -11.55 -5.67
C LEU A 75 8.39 -12.64 -6.11
N LYS A 76 8.88 -13.75 -6.67
CA LYS A 76 8.04 -14.92 -7.03
C LYS A 76 7.31 -15.52 -5.83
N GLY A 77 7.98 -15.64 -4.69
CA GLY A 77 7.39 -16.19 -3.46
C GLY A 77 6.32 -15.28 -2.85
N SER A 78 6.36 -13.97 -3.12
CA SER A 78 5.40 -12.98 -2.63
C SER A 78 4.29 -12.61 -3.62
N LEU A 79 4.26 -13.19 -4.83
CA LEU A 79 3.31 -12.81 -5.88
C LEU A 79 1.84 -12.88 -5.43
N ASP A 80 1.44 -13.96 -4.75
CA ASP A 80 0.06 -14.11 -4.24
C ASP A 80 -0.33 -12.93 -3.33
N ALA A 81 0.56 -12.55 -2.41
CA ALA A 81 0.32 -11.43 -1.50
C ALA A 81 0.26 -10.09 -2.26
N ILE A 82 1.12 -9.89 -3.26
CA ILE A 82 1.12 -8.67 -4.09
C ILE A 82 -0.20 -8.54 -4.86
N VAL A 83 -0.68 -9.62 -5.49
CA VAL A 83 -1.93 -9.61 -6.25
C VAL A 83 -3.13 -9.34 -5.35
N VAL A 84 -3.16 -9.95 -4.16
CA VAL A 84 -4.23 -9.72 -3.18
C VAL A 84 -4.16 -8.28 -2.63
N ALA A 85 -2.97 -7.75 -2.34
CA ALA A 85 -2.82 -6.35 -1.90
C ALA A 85 -3.31 -5.37 -2.96
N PHE A 86 -2.93 -5.58 -4.21
CA PHE A 86 -3.35 -4.74 -5.33
C PHE A 86 -4.87 -4.79 -5.53
N SER A 87 -5.46 -5.97 -5.46
CA SER A 87 -6.90 -6.15 -5.72
C SER A 87 -7.78 -5.70 -4.55
N SER A 88 -7.32 -5.90 -3.32
CA SER A 88 -8.07 -5.55 -2.10
C SER A 88 -7.85 -4.11 -1.64
N ALA A 89 -6.79 -3.45 -2.12
CA ALA A 89 -6.34 -2.14 -1.65
C ALA A 89 -6.21 -2.05 -0.11
N SER A 90 -5.88 -3.17 0.56
CA SER A 90 -5.83 -3.25 2.02
C SER A 90 -4.66 -4.10 2.54
N SER A 91 -3.74 -3.47 3.27
CA SER A 91 -2.65 -4.18 3.95
C SER A 91 -3.16 -5.14 5.03
N ALA A 92 -4.17 -4.74 5.80
CA ALA A 92 -4.78 -5.58 6.83
C ALA A 92 -5.53 -6.77 6.22
N GLY A 93 -6.24 -6.56 5.10
CA GLY A 93 -6.91 -7.63 4.37
C GLY A 93 -5.95 -8.64 3.73
N THR A 94 -4.73 -8.20 3.39
CA THR A 94 -3.70 -9.04 2.76
C THR A 94 -2.87 -9.82 3.78
N LEU A 95 -2.83 -9.39 5.04
CA LEU A 95 -1.96 -9.94 6.07
C LEU A 95 -1.97 -11.49 6.19
N PRO A 96 -3.12 -12.19 6.15
CA PRO A 96 -3.13 -13.66 6.20
C PRO A 96 -2.41 -14.31 5.02
N VAL A 97 -2.53 -13.73 3.82
CA VAL A 97 -1.88 -14.21 2.60
C VAL A 97 -0.39 -13.91 2.65
N SER A 98 0.00 -12.73 3.15
CA SER A 98 1.40 -12.35 3.36
C SER A 98 2.13 -13.31 4.31
N ILE A 99 1.50 -13.66 5.45
CA ILE A 99 2.06 -14.62 6.41
C ILE A 99 2.24 -15.99 5.77
N ARG A 100 1.22 -16.48 5.05
CA ARG A 100 1.30 -17.77 4.32
C ARG A 100 2.43 -17.77 3.30
N CYS A 101 2.60 -16.69 2.52
CA CYS A 101 3.67 -16.58 1.54
C CYS A 101 5.05 -16.58 2.21
N ALA A 102 5.21 -15.82 3.30
CA ALA A 102 6.47 -15.76 4.05
C ALA A 102 6.86 -17.14 4.61
N GLN A 103 5.90 -17.87 5.19
CA GLN A 103 6.16 -19.18 5.80
C GLN A 103 6.35 -20.28 4.75
N LYS A 104 5.41 -20.41 3.80
CA LYS A 104 5.39 -21.55 2.86
C LYS A 104 6.27 -21.35 1.63
N ASN A 105 6.34 -20.15 1.09
CA ASN A 105 7.07 -19.89 -0.16
C ASN A 105 8.51 -19.43 0.11
N LEU A 106 8.71 -18.66 1.19
CA LEU A 106 10.00 -18.06 1.53
C LEU A 106 10.72 -18.74 2.71
N GLY A 107 10.04 -19.64 3.43
CA GLY A 107 10.65 -20.43 4.51
C GLY A 107 10.95 -19.64 5.79
N VAL A 108 10.29 -18.50 5.99
CA VAL A 108 10.43 -17.68 7.20
C VAL A 108 9.76 -18.39 8.39
N SER A 109 10.39 -18.38 9.56
CA SER A 109 9.84 -19.01 10.75
C SER A 109 8.51 -18.37 11.18
N GLU A 110 7.64 -19.16 11.79
CA GLU A 110 6.33 -18.68 12.25
C GLU A 110 6.45 -17.56 13.29
N GLY A 111 7.43 -17.65 14.21
CA GLY A 111 7.66 -16.62 15.22
C GLY A 111 8.06 -15.26 14.62
N VAL A 112 8.92 -15.25 13.60
CA VAL A 112 9.34 -13.99 12.95
C VAL A 112 8.21 -13.44 12.08
N SER A 113 7.61 -14.27 11.23
CA SER A 113 6.52 -13.85 10.34
C SER A 113 5.28 -13.39 11.10
N GLY A 114 4.93 -14.07 12.20
CA GLY A 114 3.78 -13.77 13.04
C GLY A 114 3.92 -12.50 13.90
N PHE A 115 5.12 -11.96 14.04
CA PHE A 115 5.34 -10.68 14.74
C PHE A 115 5.66 -9.53 13.78
N VAL A 116 6.62 -9.73 12.87
CA VAL A 116 7.12 -8.66 12.00
C VAL A 116 6.07 -8.22 10.98
N LEU A 117 5.31 -9.14 10.39
CA LEU A 117 4.31 -8.79 9.37
C LEU A 117 3.11 -8.03 9.94
N PRO A 118 2.51 -8.41 11.09
CA PRO A 118 1.43 -7.64 11.69
C PRO A 118 1.85 -6.23 12.14
N VAL A 119 3.03 -6.10 12.74
CA VAL A 119 3.59 -4.79 13.15
C VAL A 119 3.92 -3.95 11.92
N GLY A 120 4.50 -4.56 10.89
CA GLY A 120 4.80 -3.90 9.62
C GLY A 120 3.56 -3.41 8.89
N ALA A 121 2.43 -4.14 8.95
CA ALA A 121 1.20 -3.75 8.26
C ALA A 121 0.59 -2.41 8.75
N THR A 122 0.97 -1.95 9.94
CA THR A 122 0.47 -0.69 10.51
C THR A 122 1.52 0.42 10.53
N ILE A 123 2.80 0.07 10.67
CA ILE A 123 3.90 1.04 10.81
C ILE A 123 4.60 1.29 9.47
N ASN A 124 4.73 0.26 8.62
CA ASN A 124 5.42 0.38 7.34
C ASN A 124 4.44 0.81 6.24
N MET A 125 4.49 2.09 5.89
CA MET A 125 3.63 2.72 4.88
C MET A 125 4.45 3.45 3.82
N ASP A 126 5.46 2.79 3.25
CA ASP A 126 6.39 3.38 2.26
C ASP A 126 5.72 3.98 1.01
N GLY A 127 4.50 3.53 0.69
CA GLY A 127 3.72 4.00 -0.45
C GLY A 127 2.72 5.14 -0.14
N THR A 128 2.59 5.55 1.12
CA THR A 128 1.75 6.70 1.53
C THR A 128 2.52 8.00 1.35
#